data_AF-A0A5B6WF59-F1
#
_entry.id   AF-A0A5B6WF59-F1
#
_cell.length_a   1.000
_cell.length_b   1.000
_cell.length_c   1.000
_cell.angle_alpha   90.00
_cell.angle_beta   90.00
_cell.angle_gamma   90.00
#
_symmetry.space_group_name_H-M   'P 1'
#
loop_
_entity.id
_entity.type
_entity.pdbx_description
1 polymer ?
#
loop_
_entity_poly.entity_id
_entity_poly.type
_entity_poly.pdbx_seq_one_letter_code
_entity_poly.pdbx_strand_id
1 'polypeptide(L)'
;MVSYVLDLQENYLLRTVQHGEGENEDRMKVGLALGVVVLCIGIGVGAMHFVESLGWLDSFYLSVMSVTTVGYGDRVFKTLPGRLFATIWLFVSTLAVARAFLYLAEARVDKRHMKMTKWMLGHDLTISEFLAADIDNNGFVSKLEFVIYKLKEMGKVSEKDIMQICETFDRLDVGNCGKITLADLVESHN
;
A
#
# COMPACT_ATOMS: atom_id res chain seq x y z
N MET A 1 -9.35 -34.33 15.85
CA MET A 1 -8.12 -34.55 15.04
C MET A 1 -8.38 -34.32 13.56
N VAL A 2 -9.42 -34.91 12.94
CA VAL A 2 -9.74 -34.73 11.51
C VAL A 2 -10.12 -33.28 11.13
N SER A 3 -10.90 -32.58 11.96
CA SER A 3 -11.26 -31.16 11.71
C SER A 3 -10.05 -30.23 11.70
N TYR A 4 -9.06 -30.49 12.56
CA TYR A 4 -7.82 -29.70 12.62
C TYR A 4 -6.99 -29.85 11.35
N VAL A 5 -6.94 -31.06 10.78
CA VAL A 5 -6.20 -31.34 9.54
C VAL A 5 -6.90 -30.70 8.34
N LEU A 6 -8.23 -30.68 8.34
CA LEU A 6 -9.06 -29.98 7.34
C LEU A 6 -8.87 -28.46 7.41
N ASP A 7 -8.96 -27.87 8.60
CA ASP A 7 -8.70 -26.43 8.81
C ASP A 7 -7.28 -26.04 8.39
N LEU A 8 -6.31 -26.95 8.57
CA LEU A 8 -4.93 -26.74 8.16
C LEU A 8 -4.83 -26.73 6.63
N GLN A 9 -5.46 -27.69 5.95
CA GLN A 9 -5.47 -27.73 4.48
C GLN A 9 -6.19 -26.52 3.89
N GLU A 10 -7.32 -26.12 4.47
CA GLU A 10 -8.09 -24.97 4.01
C GLU A 10 -7.29 -23.68 4.17
N ASN A 11 -6.61 -23.48 5.31
CA ASN A 11 -5.71 -22.35 5.50
C ASN A 11 -4.51 -22.35 4.55
N TYR A 12 -3.94 -23.52 4.23
CA TYR A 12 -2.87 -23.63 3.25
C TYR A 12 -3.35 -23.24 1.85
N LEU A 13 -4.52 -23.72 1.45
CA LEU A 13 -5.13 -23.39 0.17
C LEU A 13 -5.45 -21.90 0.07
N LEU A 14 -6.10 -21.33 1.09
CA LEU A 14 -6.40 -19.90 1.18
C LEU A 14 -5.13 -19.03 1.10
N ARG A 15 -4.05 -19.45 1.78
CA ARG A 15 -2.75 -18.74 1.70
C ARG A 15 -2.13 -18.82 0.32
N THR A 16 -2.20 -19.96 -0.36
CA THR A 16 -1.67 -20.08 -1.73
C THR A 16 -2.45 -19.26 -2.74
N VAL A 17 -3.78 -19.18 -2.59
CA VAL A 17 -4.66 -18.36 -3.43
C VAL A 17 -4.40 -16.87 -3.19
N GLN A 18 -4.41 -16.42 -1.92
CA GLN A 18 -4.10 -15.01 -1.60
C GLN A 18 -2.69 -14.58 -2.03
N HIS A 19 -1.70 -15.47 -1.97
CA HIS A 19 -0.34 -15.16 -2.41
C HIS A 19 -0.26 -15.00 -3.94
N GLY A 20 -0.93 -15.89 -4.67
CA GLY A 20 -0.99 -15.84 -6.13
C GLY A 20 -1.81 -14.65 -6.66
N GLU A 21 -2.91 -14.30 -6.00
CA GLU A 21 -3.76 -13.17 -6.40
C GLU A 21 -3.05 -11.83 -6.18
N GLY A 22 -2.42 -11.63 -5.02
CA GLY A 22 -1.69 -10.39 -4.72
C GLY A 22 -0.46 -10.17 -5.62
N GLU A 23 0.31 -11.22 -5.90
CA GLU A 23 1.45 -11.10 -6.83
C GLU A 23 1.00 -10.81 -8.27
N ASN A 24 -0.09 -11.42 -8.73
CA ASN A 24 -0.60 -11.18 -10.07
C ASN A 24 -1.25 -9.81 -10.20
N GLU A 25 -1.96 -9.33 -9.18
CA GLU A 25 -2.57 -8.00 -9.18
C GLU A 25 -1.50 -6.89 -9.21
N ASP A 26 -0.44 -7.03 -8.41
CA ASP A 26 0.68 -6.10 -8.44
C ASP A 26 1.40 -6.11 -9.80
N ARG A 27 1.66 -7.30 -10.36
CA ARG A 27 2.30 -7.43 -11.66
C ARG A 27 1.43 -6.89 -12.79
N MET A 28 0.12 -7.04 -12.70
CA MET A 28 -0.85 -6.52 -13.66
C MET A 28 -0.88 -4.98 -13.62
N LYS A 29 -0.93 -4.37 -12.42
CA LYS A 29 -0.91 -2.91 -12.26
C LYS A 29 0.38 -2.30 -12.81
N VAL A 30 1.53 -2.90 -12.51
CA VAL A 30 2.84 -2.47 -13.03
C VAL A 30 2.94 -2.69 -14.54
N GLY A 31 2.47 -3.84 -15.04
CA GLY A 31 2.45 -4.14 -16.48
C GLY A 31 1.58 -3.16 -17.27
N LEU A 32 0.42 -2.80 -16.73
CA LEU A 32 -0.49 -1.82 -17.33
C LEU A 32 0.14 -0.43 -17.34
N ALA A 33 0.76 0.00 -16.23
CA ALA A 33 1.49 1.27 -16.15
C ALA A 33 2.63 1.36 -17.18
N LEU A 34 3.44 0.30 -17.32
CA LEU A 34 4.49 0.21 -18.34
C LEU A 34 3.90 0.22 -19.75
N GLY A 35 2.80 -0.52 -19.98
CA GLY A 35 2.09 -0.54 -21.25
C GLY A 35 1.60 0.85 -21.69
N VAL A 36 1.07 1.65 -20.76
CA VAL A 36 0.65 3.03 -21.03
C VAL A 36 1.82 3.90 -21.46
N VAL A 37 2.98 3.79 -20.79
CA VAL A 37 4.19 4.56 -21.18
C VAL A 37 4.68 4.17 -22.58
N VAL A 38 4.71 2.88 -22.89
CA VAL A 38 5.11 2.39 -24.22
C VAL A 38 4.13 2.86 -25.30
N LEU A 39 2.82 2.78 -25.03
CA LEU A 39 1.79 3.28 -25.93
C LEU A 39 1.95 4.78 -26.17
N CYS A 40 2.26 5.55 -25.13
CA CYS A 40 2.55 6.96 -25.28
C CYS A 40 3.73 7.19 -26.22
N ILE A 41 4.87 6.53 -25.99
CA ILE A 41 6.03 6.66 -26.88
C ILE A 41 5.64 6.31 -28.33
N GLY A 42 4.89 5.22 -28.54
CA GLY A 42 4.42 4.81 -29.86
C GLY A 42 3.59 5.87 -30.59
N ILE A 43 2.63 6.51 -29.89
CA ILE A 43 1.81 7.60 -30.45
C ILE A 43 2.69 8.80 -30.80
N GLY A 44 3.65 9.15 -29.94
CA GLY A 44 4.61 10.22 -30.20
C GLY A 44 5.47 9.96 -31.44
N VAL A 45 6.00 8.74 -31.60
CA VAL A 45 6.77 8.35 -32.78
C VAL A 45 5.93 8.45 -34.05
N GLY A 46 4.71 7.90 -34.02
CA GLY A 46 3.82 7.92 -35.19
C GLY A 46 3.46 9.33 -35.61
N ALA A 47 3.11 10.20 -34.66
CA ALA A 47 2.79 11.60 -34.94
C ALA A 47 4.00 12.37 -35.48
N MET A 48 5.20 12.16 -34.93
CA MET A 48 6.43 12.81 -35.43
C MET A 48 6.82 12.31 -36.83
N HIS A 49 6.67 11.02 -37.10
CA HIS A 49 6.97 10.46 -38.42
C HIS A 49 5.99 10.98 -39.47
N PHE A 50 4.69 11.08 -39.14
CA PHE A 50 3.66 11.50 -40.08
C PHE A 50 3.58 13.02 -40.29
N VAL A 51 3.76 13.82 -39.22
CA VAL A 51 3.61 15.28 -39.28
C VAL A 51 4.92 15.98 -39.66
N GLU A 52 6.06 15.50 -39.17
CA GLU A 52 7.36 16.14 -39.40
C GLU A 52 8.21 15.41 -40.44
N SER A 53 7.74 14.27 -40.98
CA SER A 53 8.51 13.41 -41.90
C SER A 53 9.90 13.01 -41.38
N LEU A 54 10.05 12.98 -40.05
CA LEU A 54 11.30 12.61 -39.38
C LEU A 54 11.60 11.12 -39.59
N GLY A 55 12.88 10.76 -39.67
CA GLY A 55 13.29 9.36 -39.71
C GLY A 55 12.80 8.61 -38.47
N TRP A 56 12.48 7.31 -38.60
CA TRP A 56 11.93 6.48 -37.52
C TRP A 56 12.76 6.52 -36.23
N LEU A 57 14.09 6.45 -36.35
CA LEU A 57 15.02 6.56 -35.21
C LEU A 57 14.97 7.94 -34.55
N ASP A 58 14.78 8.99 -35.35
CA ASP A 58 14.78 10.36 -34.86
C ASP A 58 13.47 10.70 -34.14
N SER A 59 12.35 10.21 -34.67
CA SER A 59 11.04 10.27 -34.03
C SER A 59 11.00 9.46 -32.73
N PHE A 60 11.61 8.26 -32.71
CA PHE A 60 11.72 7.46 -31.49
C PHE A 60 12.55 8.17 -30.43
N TYR A 61 13.73 8.66 -30.79
CA TYR A 61 14.59 9.39 -29.87
C TYR A 61 13.88 10.63 -29.31
N LEU A 62 13.29 11.47 -30.16
CA LEU A 62 12.60 12.68 -29.71
C LEU A 62 11.39 12.34 -28.80
N SER A 63 10.64 11.28 -29.11
CA SER A 63 9.51 10.84 -28.29
C SER A 63 9.94 10.32 -26.92
N VAL A 64 10.95 9.46 -26.86
CA VAL A 64 11.49 8.96 -25.58
C VAL A 64 12.04 10.10 -24.74
N MET A 65 12.86 10.98 -25.32
CA MET A 65 13.47 12.12 -24.64
C MET A 65 12.44 13.11 -24.09
N SER A 66 11.32 13.26 -24.79
CA SER A 66 10.18 14.08 -24.40
C SER A 66 9.40 13.47 -23.24
N VAL A 67 9.03 12.18 -23.35
CA VAL A 67 8.22 11.46 -22.35
C VAL A 67 9.02 11.24 -21.05
N THR A 68 10.33 11.02 -21.15
CA THR A 68 11.25 10.90 -20.01
C THR A 68 11.67 12.24 -19.42
N THR A 69 11.19 13.36 -19.99
CA THR A 69 11.50 14.73 -19.53
C THR A 69 12.99 15.10 -19.52
N VAL A 70 13.85 14.35 -20.22
CA VAL A 70 15.28 14.67 -20.31
C VAL A 70 15.52 15.85 -21.27
N GLY A 71 14.84 15.84 -22.42
CA GLY A 71 14.70 17.02 -23.29
C GLY A 71 15.97 17.78 -23.66
N TYR A 72 16.98 17.11 -24.26
CA TYR A 72 18.23 17.79 -24.68
C TYR A 72 18.02 18.95 -25.67
N GLY A 73 16.91 18.97 -26.42
CA GLY A 73 16.56 20.06 -27.32
C GLY A 73 17.37 20.09 -28.62
N ASP A 74 18.13 19.04 -28.91
CA ASP A 74 18.88 18.82 -30.15
C ASP A 74 17.95 18.64 -31.37
N ARG A 75 16.78 18.05 -31.15
CA ARG A 75 15.70 17.95 -32.13
C ARG A 75 14.44 18.60 -31.57
N VAL A 76 13.79 19.38 -32.42
CA VAL A 76 12.61 20.17 -32.07
C VAL A 76 11.60 20.11 -33.19
N PHE A 77 10.32 20.22 -32.82
CA PHE A 77 9.21 20.32 -33.75
C PHE A 77 9.34 21.59 -34.59
N LYS A 78 9.58 21.43 -35.89
CA LYS A 78 9.76 22.55 -36.83
C LYS A 78 8.43 23.03 -37.41
N THR A 79 7.44 22.15 -37.48
CA THR A 79 6.15 22.43 -38.11
C THR A 79 5.16 23.06 -37.12
N LEU A 80 4.36 24.03 -37.59
CA LEU A 80 3.25 24.60 -36.82
C LEU A 80 2.28 23.54 -36.27
N PRO A 81 1.76 22.58 -37.08
CA PRO A 81 0.90 21.52 -36.57
C PRO A 81 1.62 20.58 -35.59
N GLY A 82 2.89 20.26 -35.83
CA GLY A 82 3.70 19.42 -34.94
C GLY A 82 3.89 20.04 -33.57
N ARG A 83 4.10 21.35 -33.49
CA ARG A 83 4.22 22.09 -32.22
C ARG A 83 2.92 22.11 -31.41
N LEU A 84 1.78 22.31 -32.08
CA LEU A 84 0.48 22.27 -31.42
C LEU A 84 0.18 20.87 -30.86
N PHE A 85 0.43 19.84 -31.68
CA PHE A 85 0.33 18.45 -31.26
C PHE A 85 1.25 18.17 -30.06
N ALA A 86 2.53 18.55 -30.16
CA ALA A 86 3.52 18.34 -29.11
C ALA A 86 3.06 18.92 -27.77
N THR A 87 2.45 20.10 -27.77
CA THR A 87 2.03 20.76 -26.53
C THR A 87 0.96 19.95 -25.79
N ILE A 88 -0.07 19.51 -26.51
CA ILE A 88 -1.15 18.67 -25.94
C ILE A 88 -0.59 17.29 -25.57
N TRP A 89 0.20 16.70 -26.48
CA TRP A 89 0.80 15.40 -26.33
C TRP A 89 1.70 15.27 -25.09
N LEU A 90 2.58 16.26 -24.88
CA LEU A 90 3.50 16.31 -23.74
C LEU A 90 2.74 16.44 -22.42
N PHE A 91 1.67 17.23 -22.39
CA PHE A 91 0.81 17.36 -21.21
C PHE A 91 0.17 16.04 -20.82
N VAL A 92 -0.44 15.35 -21.79
CA VAL A 92 -1.07 14.04 -21.57
C VAL A 92 -0.02 12.98 -21.17
N SER A 93 1.12 12.95 -21.86
CA SER A 93 2.21 12.01 -21.58
C SER A 93 2.77 12.18 -20.17
N THR A 94 2.99 13.43 -19.74
CA THR A 94 3.53 13.72 -18.40
C THR A 94 2.56 13.27 -17.31
N LEU A 95 1.26 13.52 -17.48
CA LEU A 95 0.24 13.04 -16.54
C LEU A 95 0.17 11.52 -16.50
N ALA A 96 0.25 10.86 -17.66
CA ALA A 96 0.24 9.40 -17.75
C ALA A 96 1.46 8.78 -17.03
N VAL A 97 2.65 9.32 -17.27
CA VAL A 97 3.89 8.90 -16.60
C VAL A 97 3.82 9.16 -15.10
N ALA A 98 3.33 10.32 -14.66
CA ALA A 98 3.16 10.63 -13.24
C ALA A 98 2.22 9.63 -12.54
N ARG A 99 1.09 9.27 -13.18
CA ARG A 99 0.18 8.25 -12.67
C ARG A 99 0.85 6.87 -12.61
N ALA A 100 1.61 6.49 -13.63
CA ALA A 100 2.38 5.24 -13.62
C ALA A 100 3.37 5.18 -12.45
N PHE A 101 4.06 6.29 -12.16
CA PHE A 101 4.96 6.39 -11.01
C PHE A 101 4.23 6.27 -9.67
N LEU A 102 3.05 6.88 -9.52
CA LEU A 102 2.24 6.76 -8.30
C LEU A 102 1.81 5.30 -8.07
N TYR A 103 1.33 4.61 -9.09
CA TYR A 103 0.98 3.18 -8.97
C TYR A 103 2.19 2.31 -8.60
N LEU A 104 3.37 2.61 -9.16
CA LEU A 104 4.60 1.93 -8.79
C LEU A 104 4.99 2.21 -7.34
N ALA A 105 4.80 3.44 -6.87
CA ALA A 105 5.07 3.83 -5.49
C ALA A 105 4.11 3.13 -4.52
N GLU A 106 2.81 3.12 -4.80
CA GLU A 106 1.79 2.40 -4.04
C GLU A 106 2.12 0.90 -3.96
N ALA A 107 2.40 0.25 -5.10
CA ALA A 107 2.79 -1.16 -5.14
C ALA A 107 4.09 -1.44 -4.35
N ARG A 108 5.03 -0.50 -4.30
CA ARG A 108 6.25 -0.61 -3.47
C ARG A 108 5.96 -0.48 -1.99
N VAL A 109 5.03 0.40 -1.63
CA VAL A 109 4.60 0.67 -0.25
C VAL A 109 3.84 -0.55 0.29
N ASP A 110 2.86 -1.07 -0.45
CA ASP A 110 2.05 -2.23 -0.04
C ASP A 110 2.88 -3.49 0.22
N LYS A 111 3.89 -3.74 -0.63
CA LYS A 111 4.83 -4.86 -0.44
C LYS A 111 5.66 -4.74 0.84
N ARG A 112 5.92 -3.53 1.35
CA ARG A 112 6.64 -3.33 2.62
C ARG A 112 5.71 -3.54 3.82
N HIS A 113 4.49 -3.03 3.77
CA HIS A 113 3.50 -3.20 4.85
C HIS A 113 3.14 -4.67 5.09
N MET A 114 3.07 -5.48 4.03
CA MET A 114 2.74 -6.90 4.16
C MET A 114 3.88 -7.71 4.78
N LYS A 115 5.15 -7.37 4.49
CA LYS A 115 6.33 -8.05 5.06
C LYS A 115 6.51 -7.72 6.53
N MET A 116 6.31 -6.44 6.89
CA MET A 116 6.41 -5.99 8.27
C MET A 116 5.35 -6.67 9.15
N THR A 117 4.08 -6.65 8.72
CA THR A 117 2.98 -7.31 9.43
C THR A 117 3.20 -8.80 9.64
N LYS A 118 3.72 -9.50 8.63
CA LYS A 118 4.00 -10.95 8.74
C LYS A 118 5.19 -11.26 9.64
N TRP A 119 6.23 -10.42 9.64
CA TRP A 119 7.38 -10.60 10.51
C TRP A 119 7.03 -10.31 11.97
N MET A 120 6.21 -9.28 12.23
CA MET A 120 5.73 -8.93 13.56
C MET A 120 4.84 -10.00 14.20
N LEU A 121 4.04 -10.73 13.41
CA LEU A 121 3.16 -11.78 13.93
C LEU A 121 3.90 -13.05 14.35
N GLY A 122 5.10 -13.30 13.79
CA GLY A 122 5.91 -14.50 14.04
C GLY A 122 7.14 -14.28 14.92
N HIS A 123 7.41 -13.05 15.34
CA HIS A 123 8.54 -12.73 16.21
C HIS A 123 8.15 -12.94 17.68
N ASP A 124 9.00 -13.66 18.41
CA ASP A 124 8.90 -13.82 19.86
C ASP A 124 9.11 -12.47 20.56
N LEU A 125 8.43 -12.23 21.68
CA LEU A 125 8.56 -10.99 22.44
C LEU A 125 10.00 -10.79 22.95
N THR A 126 10.60 -9.67 22.59
CA THR A 126 11.84 -9.17 23.21
C THR A 126 11.52 -8.55 24.57
N ILE A 127 12.50 -8.46 25.48
CA ILE A 127 12.31 -7.90 26.84
C ILE A 127 11.74 -6.46 26.81
N SER A 128 12.19 -5.64 25.88
CA SER A 128 11.66 -4.27 25.69
C SER A 128 10.22 -4.25 25.17
N GLU A 129 9.86 -5.25 24.35
CA GLU A 129 8.52 -5.39 23.80
C GLU A 129 7.56 -5.93 24.86
N PHE A 130 8.05 -6.82 25.73
CA PHE A 130 7.34 -7.29 26.92
C PHE A 130 6.99 -6.12 27.85
N LEU A 131 7.96 -5.27 28.18
CA LEU A 131 7.73 -4.07 29.00
C LEU A 131 6.74 -3.09 28.37
N ALA A 132 6.69 -3.02 27.03
CA ALA A 132 5.75 -2.17 26.32
C ALA A 132 4.35 -2.81 26.14
N ALA A 133 4.26 -4.14 26.25
CA ALA A 133 3.01 -4.90 26.17
C ALA A 133 2.32 -5.02 27.55
N ASP A 134 3.09 -4.96 28.64
CA ASP A 134 2.59 -4.95 30.02
C ASP A 134 1.94 -3.59 30.32
N ILE A 135 0.63 -3.48 30.10
CA ILE A 135 -0.11 -2.21 30.23
C ILE A 135 -0.36 -1.90 31.70
N ASP A 136 -0.64 -2.94 32.50
CA ASP A 136 -0.98 -2.81 33.91
C ASP A 136 0.25 -2.89 34.86
N ASN A 137 1.44 -3.14 34.31
CA ASN A 137 2.71 -3.27 35.04
C ASN A 137 2.68 -4.35 36.13
N ASN A 138 1.91 -5.42 35.92
CA ASN A 138 1.80 -6.52 36.88
C ASN A 138 3.00 -7.50 36.79
N GLY A 139 3.90 -7.33 35.82
CA GLY A 139 5.07 -8.17 35.59
C GLY A 139 4.82 -9.41 34.73
N PHE A 140 3.62 -9.56 34.16
CA PHE A 140 3.19 -10.65 33.29
C PHE A 140 2.30 -10.12 32.16
N VAL A 141 2.64 -10.43 30.91
CA VAL A 141 1.79 -10.06 29.76
C VAL A 141 0.70 -11.11 29.56
N SER A 142 -0.56 -10.71 29.73
CA SER A 142 -1.71 -11.55 29.43
C SER A 142 -1.92 -11.73 27.92
N LYS A 143 -2.71 -12.74 27.53
CA LYS A 143 -3.03 -12.99 26.11
C LYS A 143 -3.72 -11.77 25.46
N LEU A 144 -4.52 -11.01 26.20
CA LEU A 144 -5.21 -9.84 25.69
C LEU A 144 -4.24 -8.67 25.48
N GLU A 145 -3.36 -8.42 26.44
CA GLU A 145 -2.29 -7.42 26.33
C GLU A 145 -1.34 -7.73 25.17
N PHE A 146 -0.97 -9.00 24.99
CA PHE A 146 -0.18 -9.41 23.83
C PHE A 146 -0.90 -9.12 22.50
N VAL A 147 -2.21 -9.39 22.43
CA VAL A 147 -3.01 -9.12 21.23
C VAL A 147 -3.14 -7.61 21.00
N ILE A 148 -3.40 -6.81 22.03
CA ILE A 148 -3.48 -5.34 21.95
C ILE A 148 -2.14 -4.77 21.49
N TYR A 149 -1.04 -5.23 22.06
CA TYR A 149 0.32 -4.85 21.69
C TYR A 149 0.59 -5.17 20.21
N LYS A 150 0.33 -6.40 19.75
CA LYS A 150 0.53 -6.76 18.34
C LYS A 150 -0.39 -5.98 17.40
N LEU A 151 -1.62 -5.65 17.81
CA LEU A 151 -2.52 -4.80 17.02
C LEU A 151 -2.04 -3.34 16.94
N LYS A 152 -1.45 -2.81 18.02
CA LYS A 152 -0.81 -1.48 18.08
C LYS A 152 0.42 -1.44 17.16
N GLU A 153 1.29 -2.44 17.27
CA GLU A 153 2.53 -2.53 16.49
C GLU A 153 2.25 -2.69 14.98
N MET A 154 1.18 -3.43 14.63
CA MET A 154 0.67 -3.53 13.26
C MET A 154 0.00 -2.25 12.74
N GLY A 155 -0.14 -1.21 13.58
CA GLY A 155 -0.79 0.05 13.21
C GLY A 155 -2.30 -0.08 12.97
N LYS A 156 -2.93 -1.17 13.42
CA LYS A 156 -4.39 -1.38 13.29
C LYS A 156 -5.18 -0.60 14.33
N VAL A 157 -4.56 -0.34 15.48
CA VAL A 157 -5.16 0.40 16.59
C VAL A 157 -4.15 1.46 17.01
N SER A 158 -4.58 2.72 17.11
CA SER A 158 -3.69 3.77 17.60
C SER A 158 -3.67 3.79 19.13
N GLU A 159 -2.59 4.32 19.71
CA GLU A 159 -2.47 4.47 21.17
C GLU A 159 -3.61 5.31 21.77
N LYS A 160 -4.10 6.29 21.02
CA LYS A 160 -5.23 7.13 21.42
C LYS A 160 -6.52 6.32 21.52
N ASP A 161 -6.75 5.41 20.57
CA ASP A 161 -7.94 4.56 20.58
C ASP A 161 -7.91 3.59 21.77
N ILE A 162 -6.73 3.02 22.07
CA ILE A 162 -6.55 2.15 23.25
C ILE A 162 -6.87 2.92 24.52
N MET A 163 -6.31 4.13 24.68
CA MET A 163 -6.54 4.97 25.85
C MET A 163 -8.02 5.34 26.01
N GLN A 164 -8.71 5.70 24.92
CA GLN A 164 -10.15 6.00 24.97
C GLN A 164 -11.00 4.78 25.35
N ILE A 165 -10.63 3.58 24.88
CA ILE A 165 -11.29 2.33 25.25
C ILE A 165 -11.05 2.02 26.73
N CYS A 166 -9.83 2.22 27.22
CA CYS A 166 -9.50 2.09 28.65
C CYS A 166 -10.27 3.09 29.50
N GLU A 167 -10.32 4.38 29.13
CA GLU A 167 -11.11 5.39 29.86
C GLU A 167 -12.61 5.03 29.89
N THR A 168 -13.12 4.48 28.79
CA THR A 168 -14.51 4.00 28.73
C THR A 168 -14.73 2.81 29.66
N PHE A 169 -13.76 1.91 29.75
CA PHE A 169 -13.78 0.77 30.66
C PHE A 169 -13.74 1.23 32.11
N ASP A 170 -12.82 2.13 32.46
CA ASP A 170 -12.68 2.67 33.83
C ASP A 170 -13.93 3.40 34.30
N ARG A 171 -14.64 4.07 33.38
CA ARG A 171 -15.93 4.70 33.68
C ARG A 171 -17.04 3.67 33.97
N LEU A 172 -16.98 2.50 33.34
CA LEU A 172 -17.96 1.42 33.51
C LEU A 172 -17.63 0.53 34.71
N ASP A 173 -16.37 0.41 35.09
CA ASP A 173 -15.92 -0.37 36.24
C ASP A 173 -15.95 0.48 37.53
N VAL A 174 -17.16 0.80 38.00
CA VAL A 174 -17.38 1.55 39.26
C VAL A 174 -16.73 0.85 40.46
N GLY A 175 -16.63 -0.48 40.41
CA GLY A 175 -15.99 -1.29 41.45
C GLY A 175 -14.45 -1.33 41.39
N ASN A 176 -13.83 -0.76 40.36
CA ASN A 176 -12.39 -0.83 40.07
C ASN A 176 -11.83 -2.26 40.23
N CYS A 177 -12.63 -3.24 39.80
CA CYS A 177 -12.34 -4.66 40.00
C CYS A 177 -11.66 -5.31 38.78
N GLY A 178 -11.39 -4.51 37.74
CA GLY A 178 -10.83 -4.94 36.46
C GLY A 178 -11.81 -5.76 35.61
N LYS A 179 -13.11 -5.74 35.96
CA LYS A 179 -14.17 -6.54 35.30
C LYS A 179 -15.48 -5.77 35.30
N ILE A 180 -16.07 -5.59 34.12
CA ILE A 180 -17.42 -5.03 34.03
C ILE A 180 -18.42 -6.12 34.41
N THR A 181 -19.12 -5.92 35.53
CA THR A 181 -20.18 -6.81 35.99
C THR A 181 -21.54 -6.31 35.50
N LEU A 182 -22.52 -7.21 35.38
CA LEU A 182 -23.90 -6.83 35.03
C LEU A 182 -24.50 -5.80 36.00
N ALA A 183 -24.07 -5.80 37.27
CA ALA A 183 -24.48 -4.81 38.26
C ALA A 183 -23.99 -3.40 37.88
N ASP A 184 -22.74 -3.27 37.44
CA ASP A 184 -22.14 -1.99 37.05
C ASP A 184 -22.85 -1.37 35.82
N LEU A 185 -23.29 -2.21 34.89
CA LEU A 185 -24.05 -1.80 33.69
C LEU A 185 -25.49 -1.35 34.01
N VAL A 186 -26.10 -1.91 35.05
CA VAL A 186 -27.45 -1.51 35.50
C VAL A 186 -27.37 -0.19 36.25
N GLU A 187 -26.28 0.05 36.99
CA GLU A 187 -26.06 1.27 37.76
C GLU A 187 -25.66 2.47 36.87
N SER A 188 -24.96 2.22 35.75
CA SER A 188 -24.61 3.28 34.77
C SER A 188 -25.78 3.78 33.90
N HIS A 189 -26.93 3.11 33.95
CA HIS A 189 -28.11 3.37 33.08
C HIS A 189 -29.27 4.09 33.81
N ASN A 190 -29.08 4.47 35.07
CA ASN A 190 -29.94 5.35 35.86
C ASN A 190 -29.23 6.69 36.14
#